data_AF-E2FWX9-F1
#
_entry.id   AF-E2FWX9-F1
#
_cell.length_a   1.000
_cell.length_b   1.000
_cell.length_c   1.000
_cell.angle_alpha   90.00
_cell.angle_beta   90.00
_cell.angle_gamma   90.00
#
_symmetry.space_group_name_H-M   'P 1'
#
loop_
_entity.id
_entity.type
_entity.pdbx_description
1 polymer ?
#
loop_
_entity_poly.entity_id
_entity_poly.type
_entity_poly.pdbx_seq_one_letter_code
_entity_poly.pdbx_strand_id
1 'polypeptide(L)'
;LSCSQYHKMYRTVKATSGRQIFQPLHTLRAAEKELLPGFHEFEWQPALKNVSTSCNVGIINGLAGSAASVDDAPADTITRRFRYDVALVSALKDLEEDIMEGLRESGMEDSACTSGFSVMIKECCDGMGDVSEKHGGGPVVPEKAVRFSFTIMSVSVLTDDGGKEVTIFTEPKPNSELS
;
A
#
# COMPACT_ATOMS: atom_id res chain seq x y z
N LEU A 1 0.32 7.32 -17.85
CA LEU A 1 -0.74 7.24 -18.90
C LEU A 1 -2.07 7.01 -18.24
N SER A 2 -3.14 7.73 -18.59
CA SER A 2 -4.49 7.37 -18.13
C SER A 2 -4.97 6.06 -18.77
N CYS A 3 -5.92 5.36 -18.14
CA CYS A 3 -6.50 4.13 -18.70
C CYS A 3 -7.06 4.34 -20.12
N SER A 4 -7.69 5.48 -20.38
CA SER A 4 -8.26 5.79 -21.70
C SER A 4 -7.18 6.11 -22.74
N GLN A 5 -6.11 6.82 -22.35
CA GLN A 5 -4.94 7.05 -23.20
C GLN A 5 -4.22 5.74 -23.51
N TYR A 6 -3.99 4.89 -22.50
CA TYR A 6 -3.42 3.56 -22.69
C TYR A 6 -4.25 2.73 -23.66
N HIS A 7 -5.57 2.70 -23.50
CA HIS A 7 -6.45 1.96 -24.38
C HIS A 7 -6.43 2.48 -25.83
N LYS A 8 -6.33 3.80 -26.03
CA LYS A 8 -6.12 4.39 -27.36
C LYS A 8 -4.82 3.90 -27.97
N MET A 9 -3.70 3.99 -27.25
CA MET A 9 -2.39 3.49 -27.68
C MET A 9 -2.43 1.99 -28.02
N TYR A 10 -2.97 1.16 -27.12
CA TYR A 10 -3.16 -0.29 -27.34
C TYR A 10 -3.87 -0.57 -28.66
N ARG A 11 -5.00 0.11 -28.93
CA ARG A 11 -5.76 -0.08 -30.17
C ARG A 11 -4.97 0.34 -31.40
N THR A 12 -4.30 1.49 -31.36
CA THR A 12 -3.49 2.00 -32.48
C THR A 12 -2.35 1.05 -32.81
N VAL A 13 -1.56 0.61 -31.83
CA VAL A 13 -0.42 -0.29 -32.04
C VAL A 13 -0.88 -1.65 -32.58
N LYS A 14 -1.97 -2.21 -32.04
CA LYS A 14 -2.55 -3.47 -32.50
C LYS A 14 -3.05 -3.38 -33.93
N ALA A 15 -3.68 -2.28 -34.31
CA ALA A 15 -4.19 -2.06 -35.67
C ALA A 15 -3.06 -1.88 -36.69
N THR A 16 -2.03 -1.08 -36.38
CA THR A 16 -0.95 -0.79 -37.34
C THR A 16 0.02 -1.96 -37.51
N SER A 17 0.33 -2.68 -36.43
CA SER A 17 1.30 -3.80 -36.48
C SER A 17 0.67 -5.16 -36.82
N GLY A 18 -0.65 -5.28 -36.70
CA GLY A 18 -1.38 -6.55 -36.81
C GLY A 18 -1.09 -7.55 -35.67
N ARG A 19 -0.29 -7.16 -34.65
CA ARG A 19 0.09 -8.01 -33.51
C ARG A 19 -0.35 -7.38 -32.20
N GLN A 20 -0.82 -8.21 -31.26
CA GLN A 20 -1.14 -7.75 -29.91
C GLN A 20 0.14 -7.72 -29.06
N ILE A 21 0.78 -6.55 -29.01
CA ILE A 21 2.00 -6.34 -28.20
C ILE A 21 1.63 -6.00 -26.74
N PHE A 22 0.71 -5.05 -26.55
CA PHE A 22 0.23 -4.65 -25.23
C PHE A 22 -0.96 -5.51 -24.79
N GLN A 23 -1.14 -5.69 -23.48
CA GLN A 23 -2.30 -6.40 -22.92
C GLN A 23 -3.55 -5.50 -22.84
N PRO A 24 -4.76 -6.06 -22.96
CA PRO A 24 -5.98 -5.29 -22.80
C PRO A 24 -6.22 -4.88 -21.33
N LEU A 25 -7.04 -3.84 -21.12
CA LEU A 25 -7.28 -3.28 -19.78
C LEU A 25 -7.80 -4.29 -18.74
N HIS A 26 -8.61 -5.29 -19.14
CA HIS A 26 -9.13 -6.27 -18.19
C HIS A 26 -8.04 -7.18 -17.62
N THR A 27 -7.02 -7.52 -18.44
CA THR A 27 -5.86 -8.30 -18.00
C THR A 27 -5.03 -7.49 -17.01
N LEU A 28 -4.83 -6.19 -17.27
CA LEU A 28 -4.11 -5.31 -16.34
C LEU A 28 -4.85 -5.17 -15.01
N ARG A 29 -6.18 -5.02 -15.03
CA ARG A 29 -7.00 -4.98 -13.80
C ARG A 29 -7.03 -6.29 -13.03
N ALA A 30 -6.75 -7.42 -13.69
CA ALA A 30 -6.61 -8.69 -13.00
C ALA A 30 -5.22 -8.80 -12.36
N ALA A 31 -4.18 -8.38 -13.10
CA ALA A 31 -2.79 -8.38 -12.63
C ALA A 31 -2.57 -7.42 -11.45
N GLU A 32 -3.19 -6.23 -11.46
CA GLU A 32 -3.01 -5.25 -10.37
C GLU A 32 -3.53 -5.75 -9.01
N LYS A 33 -4.43 -6.74 -8.98
CA LYS A 33 -5.01 -7.25 -7.73
C LYS A 33 -3.97 -7.86 -6.79
N GLU A 34 -2.93 -8.46 -7.35
CA GLU A 34 -1.84 -9.05 -6.58
C GLU A 34 -1.03 -8.00 -5.83
N LEU A 35 -0.90 -6.80 -6.42
CA LEU A 35 -0.14 -5.69 -5.86
C LEU A 35 -0.93 -4.84 -4.87
N LEU A 36 -2.24 -5.07 -4.74
CA LEU A 36 -3.11 -4.26 -3.89
C LEU A 36 -3.24 -4.85 -2.48
N PRO A 37 -3.38 -4.00 -1.45
CA PRO A 37 -3.67 -4.47 -0.10
C PRO A 37 -4.92 -5.36 -0.05
N GLY A 38 -4.78 -6.49 0.65
CA GLY A 38 -5.84 -7.48 0.83
C GLY A 38 -5.73 -8.70 -0.08
N PHE A 39 -4.58 -8.88 -0.73
CA PHE A 39 -4.28 -10.07 -1.54
C PHE A 39 -3.52 -11.16 -0.77
N HIS A 40 -2.46 -10.80 -0.04
CA HIS A 40 -1.63 -11.76 0.69
C HIS A 40 -2.26 -12.15 2.04
N GLU A 41 -2.17 -13.43 2.37
CA GLU A 41 -2.53 -13.93 3.71
C GLU A 41 -1.42 -13.61 4.72
N PHE A 42 -1.83 -13.26 5.93
CA PHE A 42 -0.94 -13.00 7.06
C PHE A 42 -1.69 -13.14 8.39
N GLU A 43 -0.94 -13.22 9.48
CA GLU A 43 -1.49 -13.23 10.83
C GLU A 43 -0.59 -12.46 11.81
N TRP A 44 -1.18 -12.00 12.90
CA TRP A 44 -0.47 -11.38 14.02
C TRP A 44 -0.46 -12.31 15.21
N GLN A 45 0.71 -12.49 15.82
CA GLN A 45 0.87 -13.29 17.03
C GLN A 45 1.50 -12.45 18.17
N PRO A 46 0.77 -12.19 19.28
CA PRO A 46 -0.64 -12.49 19.50
C PRO A 46 -1.56 -11.65 18.61
N ALA A 47 -2.83 -12.06 18.50
CA ALA A 47 -3.83 -11.33 17.73
C ALA A 47 -3.97 -9.87 18.21
N LEU A 48 -4.08 -8.94 17.25
CA LEU A 48 -4.24 -7.52 17.54
C LEU A 48 -5.54 -7.24 18.29
N LYS A 49 -5.47 -6.39 19.32
CA LYS A 49 -6.65 -5.97 20.09
C LYS A 49 -7.53 -5.06 19.26
N ASN A 50 -8.84 -5.33 19.22
CA ASN A 50 -9.85 -4.50 18.54
C ASN A 50 -9.63 -4.33 17.02
N VAL A 51 -8.89 -5.24 16.39
CA VAL A 51 -8.69 -5.29 14.93
C VAL A 51 -9.24 -6.61 14.41
N SER A 52 -9.93 -6.57 13.26
CA SER A 52 -10.46 -7.77 12.61
C SER A 52 -9.32 -8.66 12.11
N THR A 53 -9.49 -9.98 12.23
CA THR A 53 -8.51 -10.99 11.75
C THR A 53 -8.56 -11.22 10.24
N SER A 54 -9.56 -10.68 9.53
CA SER A 54 -9.66 -10.86 8.08
C SER A 54 -8.54 -10.12 7.35
N CYS A 55 -7.73 -10.82 6.55
CA CYS A 55 -6.70 -10.22 5.69
C CYS A 55 -7.25 -9.66 4.37
N ASN A 56 -8.40 -10.15 3.90
CA ASN A 56 -8.97 -9.86 2.58
C ASN A 56 -9.82 -8.58 2.56
N VAL A 57 -9.24 -7.46 2.98
CA VAL A 57 -9.92 -6.16 3.05
C VAL A 57 -9.16 -5.12 2.23
N GLY A 58 -9.81 -4.61 1.17
CA GLY A 58 -9.24 -3.56 0.32
C GLY A 58 -9.54 -2.14 0.83
N ILE A 59 -9.88 -1.24 -0.08
CA ILE A 59 -10.23 0.14 0.24
C ILE A 59 -11.53 0.19 1.06
N ILE A 60 -11.48 0.81 2.23
CA ILE A 60 -12.62 0.99 3.13
C ILE A 60 -13.01 2.46 3.27
N ASN A 61 -14.28 2.70 3.62
CA ASN A 61 -14.74 4.03 4.00
C ASN A 61 -14.12 4.42 5.35
N GLY A 62 -13.38 5.54 5.39
CA GLY A 62 -12.71 6.02 6.59
C GLY A 62 -13.66 6.45 7.72
N LEU A 63 -14.96 6.66 7.44
CA LEU A 63 -15.99 6.96 8.44
C LEU A 63 -16.23 5.81 9.44
N ALA A 64 -15.69 4.61 9.18
CA ALA A 64 -15.64 3.50 10.13
C ALA A 64 -16.97 3.12 10.79
N GLY A 65 -18.09 3.23 10.07
CA GLY A 65 -19.42 2.89 10.57
C GLY A 65 -20.14 4.00 11.32
N SER A 66 -19.65 5.26 11.25
CA SER A 66 -20.38 6.42 11.77
C SER A 66 -21.82 6.44 11.21
N ALA A 67 -22.80 6.49 12.09
CA ALA A 67 -24.20 6.56 11.71
C ALA A 67 -24.47 7.93 11.10
N ALA A 68 -25.01 7.95 9.88
CA ALA A 68 -25.50 9.18 9.27
C ALA A 68 -26.90 9.50 9.83
N SER A 69 -26.97 9.83 11.12
CA SER A 69 -28.17 10.35 11.77
C SER A 69 -28.18 11.88 11.71
N VAL A 70 -29.36 12.47 11.55
CA VAL A 70 -29.53 13.94 11.59
C VAL A 70 -29.44 14.46 13.03
N ASP A 71 -29.70 13.60 14.02
CA ASP A 71 -29.61 13.95 15.44
C ASP A 71 -28.16 13.94 15.97
N ASP A 72 -27.25 13.29 15.24
CA ASP A 72 -25.82 13.21 15.57
C ASP A 72 -25.01 14.28 14.82
N ALA A 73 -23.70 14.38 15.14
CA ALA A 73 -22.81 15.27 14.43
C ALA A 73 -22.74 14.90 12.92
N PRO A 74 -22.81 15.89 12.01
CA PRO A 74 -22.89 15.63 10.59
C PRO A 74 -21.59 14.99 10.05
N ALA A 75 -21.74 14.00 9.19
CA ALA A 75 -20.63 13.29 8.55
C ALA A 75 -20.15 14.03 7.28
N ASP A 76 -19.64 15.25 7.44
CA ASP A 76 -19.23 16.14 6.34
C ASP A 76 -17.85 15.79 5.75
N THR A 77 -17.42 14.53 5.88
CA THR A 77 -16.11 14.05 5.44
C THR A 77 -16.26 12.90 4.45
N ILE A 78 -15.62 13.04 3.30
CA ILE A 78 -15.44 11.94 2.35
C ILE A 78 -14.04 11.39 2.54
N THR A 79 -13.93 10.12 2.95
CA THR A 79 -12.64 9.49 3.24
C THR A 79 -12.59 8.05 2.75
N ARG A 80 -11.39 7.65 2.31
CA ARG A 80 -11.02 6.30 1.90
C ARG A 80 -9.66 6.01 2.48
N ARG A 81 -9.48 4.79 3.00
CA ARG A 81 -8.21 4.32 3.54
C ARG A 81 -8.07 2.83 3.32
N PHE A 82 -6.85 2.34 3.41
CA PHE A 82 -6.61 0.93 3.68
C PHE A 82 -6.64 0.66 5.19
N ARG A 83 -6.85 -0.60 5.57
CA ARG A 83 -6.56 -1.02 6.95
C ARG A 83 -5.04 -1.09 7.10
N TYR A 84 -4.51 -0.54 8.20
CA TYR A 84 -3.10 -0.22 8.32
C TYR A 84 -2.19 -1.44 8.23
N ASP A 85 -2.53 -2.50 8.97
CA ASP A 85 -1.85 -3.80 8.93
C ASP A 85 -1.86 -4.45 7.54
N VAL A 86 -2.99 -4.40 6.84
CA VAL A 86 -3.12 -4.96 5.48
C VAL A 86 -2.25 -4.18 4.48
N ALA A 87 -2.21 -2.85 4.59
CA ALA A 87 -1.35 -2.01 3.76
C ALA A 87 0.14 -2.25 4.06
N LEU A 88 0.49 -2.40 5.34
CA LEU A 88 1.87 -2.67 5.76
C LEU A 88 2.38 -4.00 5.21
N VAL A 89 1.58 -5.06 5.30
CA VAL A 89 1.94 -6.38 4.75
C VAL A 89 2.09 -6.31 3.24
N SER A 90 1.19 -5.60 2.54
CA SER A 90 1.30 -5.40 1.08
C SER A 90 2.60 -4.70 0.71
N ALA A 91 2.98 -3.64 1.44
CA ALA A 91 4.23 -2.91 1.21
C ALA A 91 5.47 -3.76 1.53
N LEU A 92 5.44 -4.55 2.60
CA LEU A 92 6.54 -5.47 2.92
C LEU A 92 6.68 -6.59 1.89
N LYS A 93 5.57 -7.07 1.32
CA LYS A 93 5.59 -8.08 0.27
C LYS A 93 6.10 -7.55 -1.06
N ASP A 94 5.89 -6.27 -1.35
CA ASP A 94 6.51 -5.60 -2.50
C ASP A 94 8.05 -5.55 -2.37
N LEU A 95 8.57 -5.48 -1.14
CA LEU A 95 10.01 -5.50 -0.84
C LEU A 95 10.60 -6.92 -0.71
N GLU A 96 9.85 -7.98 -1.03
CA GLU A 96 10.30 -9.37 -0.82
C GLU A 96 11.60 -9.68 -1.59
N GLU A 97 11.73 -9.21 -2.83
CA GLU A 97 12.94 -9.44 -3.64
C GLU A 97 14.17 -8.73 -3.03
N ASP A 98 14.02 -7.46 -2.63
CA ASP A 98 15.09 -6.67 -2.03
C ASP A 98 15.54 -7.23 -0.67
N ILE A 99 14.59 -7.69 0.15
CA ILE A 99 14.87 -8.32 1.45
C ILE A 99 15.66 -9.62 1.26
N MET A 100 15.24 -10.47 0.30
CA MET A 100 15.92 -11.73 -0.01
C MET A 100 17.31 -11.50 -0.59
N GLU A 101 17.49 -10.47 -1.41
CA GLU A 101 18.81 -10.05 -1.89
C GLU A 101 19.70 -9.57 -0.73
N GLY A 102 19.20 -8.73 0.16
CA GLY A 102 19.93 -8.24 1.32
C GLY A 102 20.37 -9.34 2.30
N LEU A 103 19.56 -10.38 2.49
CA LEU A 103 19.92 -11.57 3.27
C LEU A 103 21.09 -12.33 2.63
N ARG A 104 21.01 -12.56 1.32
CA ARG A 104 22.06 -13.24 0.54
C ARG A 104 23.37 -12.47 0.56
N GLU A 105 23.33 -11.15 0.40
CA GLU A 105 24.53 -10.29 0.46
C GLU A 105 25.15 -10.26 1.85
N SER A 106 24.32 -10.38 2.89
CA SER A 106 24.77 -10.47 4.29
C SER A 106 25.32 -11.85 4.67
N GLY A 107 25.35 -12.81 3.74
CA GLY A 107 25.86 -14.16 3.96
C GLY A 107 24.95 -15.02 4.86
N MET A 108 23.68 -14.66 4.98
CA MET A 108 22.70 -15.39 5.78
C MET A 108 22.00 -16.43 4.90
N GLU A 109 21.88 -17.66 5.38
CA GLU A 109 21.08 -18.67 4.68
C GLU A 109 19.58 -18.36 4.88
N ASP A 110 18.83 -18.25 3.77
CA ASP A 110 17.38 -17.98 3.75
C ASP A 110 16.57 -18.88 4.70
N SER A 111 17.05 -20.10 4.95
CA SER A 111 16.37 -21.09 5.81
C SER A 111 16.59 -20.90 7.31
N ALA A 112 17.65 -20.19 7.71
CA ALA A 112 18.03 -20.03 9.11
C ALA A 112 17.40 -18.80 9.77
N CYS A 113 17.18 -17.73 9.01
CA CYS A 113 16.74 -16.43 9.54
C CYS A 113 15.28 -16.12 9.21
N THR A 114 14.35 -16.89 9.79
CA THR A 114 12.89 -16.70 9.60
C THR A 114 12.23 -15.85 10.69
N SER A 115 12.99 -15.40 11.68
CA SER A 115 12.50 -14.62 12.81
C SER A 115 13.51 -13.54 13.22
N GLY A 116 13.12 -12.63 14.12
CA GLY A 116 14.01 -11.57 14.59
C GLY A 116 14.12 -10.37 13.65
N PHE A 117 13.20 -10.25 12.68
CA PHE A 117 13.11 -9.06 11.84
C PHE A 117 12.59 -7.85 12.60
N SER A 118 13.16 -6.69 12.32
CA SER A 118 12.72 -5.38 12.77
C SER A 118 12.52 -4.49 11.55
N VAL A 119 11.38 -3.78 11.52
CA VAL A 119 11.00 -2.92 10.40
C VAL A 119 10.86 -1.50 10.93
N MET A 120 11.63 -0.57 10.36
CA MET A 120 11.51 0.85 10.67
C MET A 120 10.55 1.50 9.68
N ILE A 121 9.49 2.12 10.17
CA ILE A 121 8.46 2.77 9.36
C ILE A 121 8.45 4.26 9.68
N LYS A 122 8.48 5.10 8.64
CA LYS A 122 8.27 6.54 8.75
C LYS A 122 6.82 6.85 8.37
N GLU A 123 6.06 7.38 9.31
CA GLU A 123 4.70 7.85 9.07
C GLU A 123 4.67 9.36 8.81
N CYS A 124 3.84 9.78 7.87
CA CYS A 124 3.70 11.18 7.47
C CYS A 124 2.21 11.55 7.37
N CYS A 125 1.89 12.77 7.80
CA CYS A 125 0.56 13.35 7.65
C CYS A 125 0.70 14.82 7.25
N ASP A 126 0.12 15.19 6.11
CA ASP A 126 0.15 16.55 5.60
C ASP A 126 -1.24 17.02 5.13
N GLY A 127 -1.48 18.31 5.28
CA GLY A 127 -2.69 18.98 4.81
C GLY A 127 -2.42 19.77 3.54
N MET A 128 -3.34 19.69 2.59
CA MET A 128 -3.32 20.42 1.34
C MET A 128 -4.55 21.33 1.25
N GLY A 129 -4.31 22.62 1.02
CA GLY A 129 -5.35 23.60 0.70
C GLY A 129 -5.69 23.62 -0.79
N ASP A 130 -6.63 24.49 -1.16
CA ASP A 130 -7.01 24.77 -2.55
C ASP A 130 -7.45 23.53 -3.35
N VAL A 131 -8.14 22.59 -2.67
CA VAL A 131 -8.68 21.38 -3.27
C VAL A 131 -10.14 21.64 -3.65
N SER A 132 -10.38 22.07 -4.89
CA SER A 132 -11.72 22.50 -5.33
C SER A 132 -12.80 21.43 -5.12
N GLU A 133 -13.91 21.82 -4.52
CA GLU A 133 -15.08 20.96 -4.38
C GLU A 133 -15.67 20.63 -5.76
N LYS A 134 -16.12 19.39 -5.93
CA LYS A 134 -16.84 18.98 -7.13
C LYS A 134 -18.33 19.10 -6.91
N HIS A 135 -19.03 19.63 -7.91
CA HIS A 135 -20.48 19.44 -8.01
C HIS A 135 -20.82 17.95 -7.98
N GLY A 136 -21.87 17.58 -7.27
CA GLY A 136 -22.32 16.20 -7.14
C GLY A 136 -23.46 16.04 -6.15
N GLY A 137 -23.92 14.82 -5.94
CA GLY A 137 -24.98 14.49 -4.96
C GLY A 137 -24.46 14.17 -3.56
N GLY A 138 -23.23 14.55 -3.23
CA GLY A 138 -22.62 14.30 -1.91
C GLY A 138 -22.95 15.37 -0.88
N PRO A 139 -22.53 15.19 0.39
CA PRO A 139 -22.56 16.26 1.37
C PRO A 139 -21.65 17.41 0.92
N VAL A 140 -21.87 18.60 1.50
CA VAL A 140 -20.95 19.72 1.34
C VAL A 140 -19.62 19.34 2.00
N VAL A 141 -18.51 19.51 1.29
CA VAL A 141 -17.17 19.17 1.80
C VAL A 141 -16.23 20.38 1.74
N PRO A 142 -15.28 20.50 2.68
CA PRO A 142 -14.31 21.60 2.65
C PRO A 142 -13.35 21.47 1.46
N GLU A 143 -12.90 22.61 0.91
CA GLU A 143 -11.87 22.68 -0.15
C GLU A 143 -10.44 22.44 0.36
N LYS A 144 -10.29 21.46 1.27
CA LYS A 144 -9.04 21.06 1.89
C LYS A 144 -9.01 19.54 1.96
N ALA A 145 -7.83 18.96 1.77
CA ALA A 145 -7.61 17.53 1.94
C ALA A 145 -6.52 17.29 2.97
N VAL A 146 -6.62 16.16 3.67
CA VAL A 146 -5.53 15.63 4.50
C VAL A 146 -5.12 14.31 3.90
N ARG A 147 -3.81 14.10 3.76
CA ARG A 147 -3.23 12.85 3.30
C ARG A 147 -2.38 12.27 4.42
N PHE A 148 -2.59 10.98 4.66
CA PHE A 148 -1.77 10.19 5.55
C PHE A 148 -1.06 9.14 4.71
N SER A 149 0.24 8.96 4.93
CA SER A 149 1.07 7.97 4.24
C SER A 149 2.14 7.41 5.17
N PHE A 150 2.77 6.32 4.77
CA PHE A 150 3.95 5.78 5.43
C PHE A 150 4.93 5.27 4.38
N THR A 151 6.20 5.14 4.78
CA THR A 151 7.29 4.58 3.99
C THR A 151 8.07 3.61 4.86
N ILE A 152 8.45 2.45 4.32
CA ILE A 152 9.36 1.51 5.00
C ILE A 152 10.78 2.05 4.82
N MET A 153 11.41 2.43 5.93
CA MET A 153 12.74 3.06 5.91
C MET A 153 13.86 2.03 5.90
N SER A 154 13.72 0.96 6.69
CA SER A 154 14.71 -0.11 6.74
C SER A 154 14.10 -1.40 7.26
N VAL A 155 14.70 -2.51 6.87
CA VAL A 155 14.46 -3.83 7.46
C VAL A 155 15.80 -4.36 7.98
N SER A 156 15.80 -4.82 9.21
CA SER A 156 16.95 -5.44 9.87
C SER A 156 16.57 -6.80 10.45
N VAL A 157 17.56 -7.64 10.72
CA VAL A 157 17.39 -8.97 11.32
C VAL A 157 18.41 -9.18 12.42
N LEU A 158 17.98 -9.77 13.53
CA LEU A 158 18.86 -10.20 14.62
C LEU A 158 19.52 -11.54 14.28
N THR A 159 20.83 -11.61 14.39
CA THR A 159 21.59 -12.84 14.13
C THR A 159 21.74 -13.71 15.38
N ASP A 160 21.71 -15.03 15.18
CA ASP A 160 21.92 -16.01 16.27
C ASP A 160 23.35 -15.95 16.85
N ASP A 161 24.32 -15.47 16.08
CA ASP A 161 25.75 -15.36 16.43
C ASP A 161 26.06 -14.15 17.34
N GLY A 162 25.30 -14.01 18.42
CA GLY A 162 25.55 -13.03 19.48
C GLY A 162 24.64 -11.79 19.46
N GLY A 163 23.48 -11.86 18.81
CA GLY A 163 22.43 -10.84 18.89
C GLY A 163 22.78 -9.53 18.20
N LYS A 164 23.64 -9.58 17.17
CA LYS A 164 23.94 -8.40 16.36
C LYS A 164 22.80 -8.17 15.37
N GLU A 165 22.33 -6.93 15.30
CA GLU A 165 21.35 -6.52 14.32
C GLU A 165 22.06 -6.18 13.01
N VAL A 166 21.63 -6.81 11.92
CA VAL A 166 22.14 -6.56 10.56
C VAL A 166 21.03 -5.94 9.74
N THR A 167 21.27 -4.77 9.17
CA THR A 167 20.34 -4.11 8.25
C THR A 167 20.47 -4.75 6.88
N ILE A 168 19.37 -5.32 6.38
CA ILE A 168 19.29 -6.02 5.09
C ILE A 168 18.62 -5.18 3.99
N PHE A 169 17.82 -4.20 4.38
CA PHE A 169 17.23 -3.23 3.46
C PHE A 169 17.30 -1.82 4.05
N THR A 170 17.61 -0.83 3.22
CA THR A 170 17.49 0.60 3.58
C THR A 170 16.97 1.35 2.37
N GLU A 171 15.92 2.14 2.58
CA GLU A 171 15.32 2.97 1.53
C GLU A 171 16.37 3.95 0.96
N PRO A 172 16.76 3.82 -0.32
CA PRO A 172 17.86 4.61 -0.88
C PRO A 172 17.51 6.09 -1.05
N LYS A 173 16.22 6.44 -1.21
CA LYS A 173 15.75 7.80 -1.46
C LYS A 173 14.51 8.12 -0.61
N PRO A 174 14.63 8.25 0.72
CA PRO A 174 13.49 8.37 1.65
C PRO A 174 12.68 9.69 1.55
N ASN A 175 13.06 10.56 0.63
CA ASN A 175 12.36 11.80 0.31
C ASN A 175 11.83 11.81 -1.14
N SER A 176 11.96 10.71 -1.88
CA SER A 176 11.30 10.53 -3.17
C SER A 176 9.82 10.22 -2.94
N GLU A 177 8.99 10.71 -3.85
CA GLU A 177 7.56 10.42 -3.93
C GLU A 177 7.24 8.98 -4.36
N LEU A 178 8.25 8.20 -4.78
CA LEU A 178 8.10 6.82 -5.21
C LEU A 178 8.25 5.80 -4.06
N SER A 179 8.73 6.24 -2.89
CA SER A 179 9.06 5.41 -1.74
C SER A 179 7.92 5.30 -0.72
#